data_AF-A0A378L988-F1
#
_entry.id   AF-A0A378L988-F1
#
_cell.length_a   1.000
_cell.length_b   1.000
_cell.length_c   1.000
_cell.angle_alpha   90.00
_cell.angle_beta   90.00
_cell.angle_gamma   90.00
#
_symmetry.space_group_name_H-M   'P 1'
#
loop_
_entity.id
_entity.type
_entity.pdbx_description
1 polymer ?
#
loop_
_entity_poly.entity_id
_entity_poly.type
_entity_poly.pdbx_seq_one_letter_code
_entity_poly.pdbx_strand_id
1 'polypeptide(L)'
;MQNAGFTTVRSYQTEPYSWIDIINQANALGMKVVYEAVIPQIPSDTNYPGCPLGAQNYIPCAQATLNAVIQAVTPTVFNNTVILVFAGHENYCNAGNTVPPCTGTSNVTYLTSAVSALQATLAAQGLTTPVGSAVLSGSLVTPSPAISTDMQTLISAYSPTAPLAFDPYPFQWGVSPATAAVWTPPLSSTTQLINSLAWDYIQVVGSTTPPALPTANPQPFYTAGRVLLSAETGWATSGTTTGYACNSPGPCAPSVANASAYFQTLYQLGTSNFVQTSGYNVGVLAFEAYDEPAKGGPAAEQNYGLFDSGCTQKGAGLVPNNTMVSATGCQGFTNGTLLTIFGTTPPSQPSFMVQITYPSGQHPTIKATIPANSGLSPAINSVTPWPQFLVYQGAQITVSSAASGQSCTTTATAVTASPSSITFGPVTCQNPPPSSMGCFGLGCQLSNPF
;
A
#
# COMPACT_ATOMS: atom_id res chain seq x y z
N MET A 1 -6.51 -3.09 -12.89
CA MET A 1 -5.02 -3.17 -12.98
C MET A 1 -4.53 -4.13 -14.06
N GLN A 2 -4.90 -5.41 -14.07
CA GLN A 2 -4.50 -6.36 -15.15
C GLN A 2 -4.80 -5.84 -16.57
N ASN A 3 -6.03 -5.37 -16.82
CA ASN A 3 -6.41 -4.80 -18.12
C ASN A 3 -5.57 -3.57 -18.52
N ALA A 4 -5.05 -2.83 -17.54
CA ALA A 4 -4.18 -1.68 -17.74
C ALA A 4 -2.73 -2.07 -18.10
N GLY A 5 -2.42 -3.37 -18.10
CA GLY A 5 -1.10 -3.92 -18.39
C GLY A 5 -0.18 -4.06 -17.17
N PHE A 6 -0.67 -3.80 -15.95
CA PHE A 6 0.09 -4.05 -14.73
C PHE A 6 0.10 -5.53 -14.38
N THR A 7 1.23 -6.01 -13.87
CA THR A 7 1.42 -7.40 -13.41
C THR A 7 1.56 -7.51 -11.90
N THR A 8 1.84 -6.39 -11.21
CA THR A 8 2.10 -6.35 -9.78
C THR A 8 1.32 -5.21 -9.14
N VAL A 9 0.85 -5.42 -7.90
CA VAL A 9 0.29 -4.38 -7.04
C VAL A 9 1.07 -4.30 -5.73
N ARG A 10 1.20 -3.09 -5.18
CA ARG A 10 1.63 -2.83 -3.80
C ARG A 10 0.45 -2.25 -3.05
N SER A 11 0.35 -2.53 -1.76
CA SER A 11 -0.67 -1.92 -0.91
C SER A 11 -0.11 -1.65 0.49
N TYR A 12 -0.76 -0.74 1.21
CA TYR A 12 -0.38 -0.28 2.54
C TYR A 12 -1.41 -0.71 3.60
N GLN A 13 -2.08 -1.85 3.37
CA GLN A 13 -3.18 -2.27 4.25
C GLN A 13 -2.66 -2.60 5.64
N THR A 14 -3.44 -2.23 6.65
CA THR A 14 -3.13 -2.54 8.05
C THR A 14 -3.88 -3.77 8.55
N GLU A 15 -4.98 -4.15 7.88
CA GLU A 15 -5.90 -5.20 8.31
C GLU A 15 -5.67 -6.53 7.55
N PRO A 16 -5.68 -7.69 8.23
CA PRO A 16 -5.55 -8.99 7.58
C PRO A 16 -6.59 -9.25 6.50
N TYR A 17 -7.85 -8.83 6.70
CA TYR A 17 -8.94 -9.08 5.72
C TYR A 17 -8.62 -8.45 4.36
N SER A 18 -8.18 -7.19 4.35
CA SER A 18 -7.81 -6.49 3.11
C SER A 18 -6.64 -7.18 2.41
N TRP A 19 -5.64 -7.65 3.16
CA TRP A 19 -4.52 -8.41 2.59
C TRP A 19 -4.95 -9.75 1.99
N ILE A 20 -5.81 -10.50 2.70
CA ILE A 20 -6.35 -11.78 2.23
C ILE A 20 -7.10 -11.59 0.91
N ASP A 21 -7.94 -10.56 0.82
CA ASP A 21 -8.71 -10.25 -0.39
C ASP A 21 -7.80 -9.86 -1.56
N ILE A 22 -6.86 -8.93 -1.35
CA ILE A 22 -5.88 -8.50 -2.37
C ILE A 22 -5.08 -9.71 -2.89
N ILE A 23 -4.57 -10.56 -2.00
CA ILE A 23 -3.76 -11.72 -2.40
C ILE A 23 -4.60 -12.75 -3.16
N ASN A 24 -5.81 -13.07 -2.69
CA ASN A 24 -6.67 -14.03 -3.40
C ASN A 24 -7.10 -13.52 -4.78
N GLN A 25 -7.46 -12.24 -4.90
CA GLN A 25 -7.80 -11.64 -6.19
C GLN A 25 -6.59 -11.60 -7.12
N ALA A 26 -5.42 -11.20 -6.62
CA ALA A 26 -4.19 -11.19 -7.40
C ALA A 26 -3.83 -12.60 -7.89
N ASN A 27 -3.91 -13.61 -7.02
CA ASN A 27 -3.67 -15.01 -7.39
C ASN A 27 -4.64 -15.48 -8.49
N ALA A 28 -5.94 -15.20 -8.35
CA ALA A 28 -6.95 -15.56 -9.33
C ALA A 28 -6.73 -14.89 -10.70
N LEU A 29 -6.15 -13.69 -10.70
CA LEU A 29 -5.81 -12.93 -11.91
C LEU A 29 -4.37 -13.18 -12.40
N GLY A 30 -3.59 -14.04 -11.74
CA GLY A 30 -2.18 -14.26 -12.07
C GLY A 30 -1.28 -13.04 -11.85
N MET A 31 -1.73 -12.06 -11.09
CA MET A 31 -0.97 -10.88 -10.69
C MET A 31 -0.09 -11.18 -9.46
N LYS A 32 0.89 -10.31 -9.20
CA LYS A 32 1.80 -10.38 -8.05
C LYS A 32 1.50 -9.29 -7.03
N VAL A 33 1.92 -9.51 -5.80
CA VAL A 33 1.72 -8.59 -4.67
C VAL A 33 3.07 -8.26 -4.02
N VAL A 34 3.29 -6.98 -3.74
CA VAL A 34 4.26 -6.51 -2.75
C VAL A 34 3.48 -6.25 -1.46
N TYR A 35 3.77 -7.07 -0.44
CA TYR A 35 3.16 -6.95 0.87
C TYR A 35 3.94 -5.95 1.70
N GLU A 36 3.25 -5.05 2.41
CA GLU A 36 3.91 -4.10 3.30
C GLU A 36 3.44 -4.29 4.74
N ALA A 37 4.41 -4.51 5.63
CA ALA A 37 4.17 -4.59 7.06
C ALA A 37 4.21 -3.19 7.68
N VAL A 38 3.26 -2.94 8.59
CA VAL A 38 3.18 -1.70 9.36
C VAL A 38 4.33 -1.64 10.37
N ILE A 39 5.36 -0.88 10.03
CA ILE A 39 6.52 -0.61 10.88
C ILE A 39 6.66 0.91 10.94
N PRO A 40 6.46 1.59 12.09
CA PRO A 40 6.51 3.04 12.17
C PRO A 40 7.94 3.60 12.23
N GLN A 41 8.06 4.88 11.94
CA GLN A 41 9.33 5.62 12.04
C GLN A 41 9.64 6.00 13.50
N ILE A 42 10.13 5.06 14.30
CA ILE A 42 10.46 5.27 15.73
C ILE A 42 11.83 4.64 16.06
N PRO A 43 12.51 5.07 17.16
CA PRO A 43 13.84 4.56 17.50
C PRO A 43 13.87 3.13 18.06
N SER A 44 12.74 2.60 18.52
CA SER A 44 12.64 1.27 19.13
C SER A 44 11.24 0.72 18.99
N ASP A 45 11.08 -0.59 19.16
CA ASP A 45 9.76 -1.23 19.13
C ASP A 45 8.90 -0.76 20.33
N THR A 46 7.67 -0.35 20.06
CA THR A 46 6.76 0.20 21.07
C THR A 46 5.36 -0.33 20.89
N ASN A 47 4.53 -0.19 21.92
CA ASN A 47 3.14 -0.64 21.91
C ASN A 47 2.36 -0.03 20.73
N TYR A 48 1.65 -0.87 19.99
CA TYR A 48 0.72 -0.51 18.94
C TYR A 48 -0.71 -0.80 19.42
N PRO A 49 -1.42 0.20 19.99
CA PRO A 49 -2.79 0.00 20.47
C PRO A 49 -3.77 -0.40 19.37
N GLY A 50 -3.51 0.06 18.13
CA GLY A 50 -4.33 -0.23 16.94
C GLY A 50 -3.97 -1.54 16.24
N CYS A 51 -3.17 -2.41 16.87
CA CYS A 51 -2.82 -3.68 16.24
C CYS A 51 -4.07 -4.52 15.93
N PRO A 52 -4.25 -4.98 14.68
CA PRO A 52 -5.42 -5.75 14.28
C PRO A 52 -5.55 -7.06 15.02
N LEU A 53 -4.51 -7.60 15.67
CA LEU A 53 -4.51 -8.86 16.43
C LEU A 53 -4.44 -8.68 17.95
N GLY A 54 -4.80 -7.48 18.43
CA GLY A 54 -4.79 -7.12 19.85
C GLY A 54 -3.54 -6.36 20.22
N ALA A 55 -3.65 -5.51 21.25
CA ALA A 55 -2.59 -4.60 21.65
C ALA A 55 -1.28 -5.35 21.93
N GLN A 56 -0.25 -5.02 21.17
CA GLN A 56 1.10 -5.55 21.25
C GLN A 56 2.04 -4.57 20.55
N ASN A 57 3.36 -4.78 20.64
CA ASN A 57 4.27 -3.89 19.94
C ASN A 57 4.20 -4.03 18.41
N TYR A 58 4.70 -3.04 17.67
CA TYR A 58 4.63 -3.00 16.19
C TYR A 58 5.26 -4.21 15.50
N ILE A 59 6.49 -4.62 15.88
CA ILE A 59 7.14 -5.79 15.23
C ILE A 59 6.36 -7.08 15.50
N PRO A 60 6.03 -7.46 16.76
CA PRO A 60 5.16 -8.60 17.04
C PRO A 60 3.82 -8.53 16.30
N CYS A 61 3.21 -7.34 16.23
CA CYS A 61 1.97 -7.14 15.50
C CYS A 61 2.10 -7.45 14.01
N ALA A 62 3.16 -6.94 13.38
CA ALA A 62 3.47 -7.21 11.99
C ALA A 62 3.69 -8.69 11.71
N GLN A 63 4.43 -9.40 12.58
CA GLN A 63 4.64 -10.84 12.47
C GLN A 63 3.34 -11.63 12.60
N ALA A 64 2.52 -11.29 13.60
CA ALA A 64 1.26 -11.96 13.85
C ALA A 64 0.29 -11.74 12.67
N THR A 65 0.22 -10.51 12.15
CA THR A 65 -0.63 -10.14 11.01
C THR A 65 -0.20 -10.90 9.76
N LEU A 66 1.10 -10.90 9.44
CA LEU A 66 1.64 -11.65 8.31
C LEU A 66 1.33 -13.15 8.43
N ASN A 67 1.53 -13.74 9.61
CA ASN A 67 1.22 -15.14 9.87
C ASN A 67 -0.28 -15.44 9.68
N ALA A 68 -1.17 -14.58 10.20
CA ALA A 68 -2.61 -14.73 10.01
C ALA A 68 -3.02 -14.69 8.53
N VAL A 69 -2.43 -13.76 7.77
CA VAL A 69 -2.65 -13.66 6.31
C VAL A 69 -2.18 -14.93 5.61
N ILE A 70 -0.95 -15.39 5.85
CA ILE A 70 -0.39 -16.62 5.25
C ILE A 70 -1.26 -17.83 5.54
N GLN A 71 -1.72 -17.99 6.78
CA GLN A 71 -2.57 -19.11 7.17
C GLN A 71 -3.93 -19.06 6.46
N ALA A 72 -4.50 -17.86 6.33
CA ALA A 72 -5.81 -17.68 5.69
C ALA A 72 -5.79 -17.88 4.17
N VAL A 73 -4.77 -17.37 3.46
CA VAL A 73 -4.63 -17.62 2.01
C VAL A 73 -3.99 -18.97 1.71
N THR A 74 -3.36 -19.60 2.70
CA THR A 74 -2.43 -20.75 2.63
C THR A 74 -1.01 -20.38 2.13
N PRO A 75 0.04 -21.07 2.63
CA PRO A 75 1.41 -20.85 2.17
C PRO A 75 1.60 -20.99 0.65
N THR A 76 0.87 -21.90 0.00
CA THR A 76 0.98 -22.11 -1.45
C THR A 76 0.50 -20.89 -2.24
N VAL A 77 -0.68 -20.35 -1.90
CA VAL A 77 -1.21 -19.15 -2.56
C VAL A 77 -0.31 -17.95 -2.26
N PHE A 78 0.15 -17.82 -1.01
CA PHE A 78 1.07 -16.75 -0.63
C PHE A 78 2.35 -16.79 -1.47
N ASN A 79 3.04 -17.93 -1.54
CA ASN A 79 4.30 -18.06 -2.29
C ASN A 79 4.13 -17.84 -3.79
N ASN A 80 2.97 -18.21 -4.35
CA ASN A 80 2.69 -17.99 -5.77
C ASN A 80 2.39 -16.52 -6.10
N THR A 81 2.00 -15.71 -5.11
CA THR A 81 1.42 -14.38 -5.34
C THR A 81 2.26 -13.26 -4.78
N VAL A 82 2.73 -13.40 -3.54
CA VAL A 82 3.53 -12.37 -2.84
C VAL A 82 5.00 -12.53 -3.21
N ILE A 83 5.55 -11.55 -3.92
CA ILE A 83 6.91 -11.60 -4.47
C ILE A 83 7.93 -10.84 -3.62
N LEU A 84 7.46 -10.01 -2.69
CA LEU A 84 8.29 -9.17 -1.84
C LEU A 84 7.49 -8.77 -0.59
N VAL A 85 8.16 -8.74 0.55
CA VAL A 85 7.66 -8.17 1.80
C VAL A 85 8.52 -6.96 2.18
N PHE A 86 7.88 -5.81 2.41
CA PHE A 86 8.53 -4.64 2.99
C PHE A 86 8.30 -4.56 4.49
N ALA A 87 9.38 -4.35 5.24
CA ALA A 87 9.40 -4.03 6.66
C ALA A 87 9.28 -2.50 6.84
N GLY A 88 8.11 -1.95 6.52
CA GLY A 88 7.86 -0.51 6.51
C GLY A 88 8.27 0.22 5.22
N HIS A 89 7.94 1.50 5.20
CA HIS A 89 8.13 2.46 4.12
C HIS A 89 8.55 3.83 4.68
N GLU A 90 9.69 4.33 4.17
CA GLU A 90 10.29 5.61 4.56
C GLU A 90 10.58 5.79 6.06
N ASN A 91 10.64 4.68 6.82
CA ASN A 91 10.72 4.74 8.28
C ASN A 91 12.13 4.94 8.84
N TYR A 92 13.13 5.19 7.99
CA TYR A 92 14.50 5.43 8.46
C TYR A 92 14.62 6.84 9.08
N CYS A 93 15.08 6.89 10.33
CA CYS A 93 15.56 8.09 10.97
C CYS A 93 17.09 8.02 11.03
N ASN A 94 17.78 9.02 10.48
CA ASN A 94 19.20 9.16 10.68
C ASN A 94 19.51 9.87 12.01
N ALA A 95 20.70 9.61 12.55
CA ALA A 95 21.22 10.39 13.66
C ALA A 95 21.25 11.89 13.31
N GLY A 96 20.76 12.73 14.22
CA GLY A 96 20.61 14.17 14.04
C GLY A 96 19.28 14.63 13.44
N ASN A 97 18.44 13.73 12.90
CA ASN A 97 17.10 14.12 12.44
C ASN A 97 16.15 14.26 13.64
N THR A 98 15.70 15.48 13.91
CA THR A 98 14.79 15.83 15.00
C THR A 98 13.36 16.13 14.53
N VAL A 99 13.07 15.94 13.24
CA VAL A 99 11.71 16.08 12.71
C VAL A 99 10.89 14.89 13.18
N PRO A 100 9.80 15.11 13.97
CA PRO A 100 8.98 14.02 14.44
C PRO A 100 8.45 13.16 13.28
N PRO A 101 8.40 11.83 13.45
CA PRO A 101 8.61 11.07 14.70
C PRO A 101 10.07 10.77 15.07
N CYS A 102 11.07 11.24 14.31
CA CYS A 102 12.48 11.07 14.66
C CYS A 102 12.89 11.88 15.89
N THR A 103 13.79 11.31 16.70
CA THR A 103 14.21 11.87 18.01
C THR A 103 15.67 12.34 18.04
N GLY A 104 16.33 12.38 16.88
CA GLY A 104 17.77 12.66 16.76
C GLY A 104 18.66 11.42 16.84
N THR A 105 18.09 10.24 17.10
CA THR A 105 18.82 8.96 17.16
C THR A 105 18.53 8.13 15.92
N SER A 106 19.55 7.45 15.38
CA SER A 106 19.35 6.49 14.30
C SER A 106 18.48 5.31 14.76
N ASN A 107 17.50 4.92 13.95
CA ASN A 107 16.66 3.77 14.23
C ASN A 107 17.03 2.52 13.41
N VAL A 108 18.24 2.48 12.83
CA VAL A 108 18.67 1.38 11.95
C VAL A 108 18.54 -0.01 12.61
N THR A 109 18.85 -0.14 13.91
CA THR A 109 18.74 -1.40 14.66
C THR A 109 17.28 -1.87 14.81
N TYR A 110 16.35 -0.93 14.93
CA TYR A 110 14.93 -1.25 14.99
C TYR A 110 14.45 -1.79 13.64
N LEU A 111 14.83 -1.13 12.54
CA LEU A 111 14.47 -1.57 11.19
C LEU A 111 15.11 -2.92 10.81
N THR A 112 16.37 -3.18 11.19
CA THR A 112 16.99 -4.49 10.95
C THR A 112 16.32 -5.61 11.73
N SER A 113 15.86 -5.31 12.95
CA SER A 113 15.10 -6.25 13.77
C SER A 113 13.72 -6.54 13.14
N ALA A 114 13.05 -5.54 12.57
CA ALA A 114 11.80 -5.74 11.83
C ALA A 114 11.99 -6.65 10.60
N VAL A 115 13.04 -6.40 9.79
CA VAL A 115 13.39 -7.27 8.65
C VAL A 115 13.63 -8.71 9.10
N SER A 116 14.45 -8.90 10.14
CA SER A 116 14.81 -10.23 10.65
C SER A 116 13.59 -10.98 11.19
N ALA A 117 12.69 -10.27 11.87
CA ALA A 117 11.46 -10.81 12.44
C ALA A 117 10.50 -11.31 11.34
N LEU A 118 10.32 -10.53 10.26
CA LEU A 118 9.46 -10.94 9.14
C LEU A 118 10.08 -12.10 8.34
N GLN A 119 11.41 -12.12 8.14
CA GLN A 119 12.10 -13.27 7.55
C GLN A 119 11.88 -14.55 8.36
N ALA A 120 12.01 -14.47 9.69
CA ALA A 120 11.76 -15.59 10.58
C ALA A 120 10.30 -16.10 10.49
N THR A 121 9.33 -15.18 10.40
CA THR A 121 7.92 -15.53 10.22
C THR A 121 7.68 -16.28 8.90
N LEU A 122 8.27 -15.81 7.80
CA LEU A 122 8.16 -16.49 6.50
C LEU A 122 8.82 -17.87 6.53
N ALA A 123 10.04 -17.96 7.08
CA ALA A 123 10.78 -19.23 7.19
C ALA A 123 10.03 -20.26 8.04
N ALA A 124 9.38 -19.84 9.14
CA ALA A 124 8.55 -20.71 9.97
C ALA A 124 7.34 -21.29 9.22
N GLN A 125 6.87 -20.62 8.16
CA GLN A 125 5.83 -21.09 7.26
C GLN A 125 6.38 -21.82 6.02
N GLY A 126 7.69 -22.06 5.95
CA GLY A 126 8.35 -22.70 4.80
C GLY A 126 8.42 -21.82 3.55
N LEU A 127 8.30 -20.50 3.69
CA LEU A 127 8.28 -19.54 2.60
C LEU A 127 9.67 -18.90 2.39
N THR A 128 9.97 -18.54 1.15
CA THR A 128 11.25 -17.91 0.75
C THR A 128 11.07 -16.52 0.14
N THR A 129 9.88 -15.93 0.26
CA THR A 129 9.60 -14.57 -0.21
C THR A 129 10.65 -13.59 0.36
N PRO A 130 11.31 -12.79 -0.48
CA PRO A 130 12.35 -11.87 0.00
C PRO A 130 11.74 -10.76 0.88
N VAL A 131 12.52 -10.32 1.88
CA VAL A 131 12.19 -9.22 2.78
C VAL A 131 13.22 -8.10 2.63
N GLY A 132 12.74 -6.87 2.46
CA GLY A 132 13.53 -5.64 2.51
C GLY A 132 12.73 -4.50 3.13
N SER A 133 13.07 -3.25 2.84
CA SER A 133 12.20 -2.09 3.10
C SER A 133 12.42 -1.00 2.04
N ALA A 134 11.43 -0.12 1.90
CA ALA A 134 11.55 1.08 1.08
C ALA A 134 12.02 2.27 1.93
N VAL A 135 12.94 3.08 1.40
CA VAL A 135 13.49 4.26 2.08
C VAL A 135 13.33 5.53 1.25
N LEU A 136 13.43 6.69 1.89
CA LEU A 136 13.49 7.98 1.21
C LEU A 136 14.63 8.00 0.19
N SER A 137 14.42 8.64 -0.97
CA SER A 137 15.43 8.65 -2.05
C SER A 137 16.80 9.17 -1.59
N GLY A 138 16.83 10.22 -0.77
CA GLY A 138 18.07 10.77 -0.22
C GLY A 138 18.89 9.79 0.63
N SER A 139 18.28 8.72 1.16
CA SER A 139 19.00 7.67 1.89
C SER A 139 19.86 6.80 0.98
N LEU A 140 19.49 6.62 -0.29
CA LEU A 140 20.28 5.84 -1.24
C LEU A 140 21.11 6.72 -2.19
N VAL A 141 20.54 7.83 -2.66
CA VAL A 141 21.08 8.59 -3.79
C VAL A 141 22.18 9.56 -3.37
N THR A 142 21.96 10.33 -2.30
CA THR A 142 22.94 11.30 -1.79
C THR A 142 23.15 11.16 -0.27
N PRO A 143 23.52 9.95 0.22
CA PRO A 143 23.66 9.74 1.66
C PRO A 143 24.87 10.50 2.22
N SER A 144 24.72 11.05 3.42
CA SER A 144 25.89 11.43 4.23
C SER A 144 26.67 10.17 4.62
N PRO A 145 27.95 10.26 5.05
CA PRO A 145 28.71 9.09 5.49
C PRO A 145 28.04 8.27 6.61
N ALA A 146 27.35 8.94 7.54
CA ALA A 146 26.58 8.28 8.59
C ALA A 146 25.38 7.51 8.03
N ILE A 147 24.61 8.14 7.13
CA ILE A 147 23.48 7.49 6.45
C ILE A 147 23.98 6.30 5.62
N SER A 148 25.10 6.44 4.92
CA SER A 148 25.70 5.35 4.14
C SER A 148 26.08 4.14 5.00
N THR A 149 26.53 4.36 6.24
CA THR A 149 26.88 3.29 7.18
C THR A 149 25.62 2.58 7.70
N ASP A 150 24.57 3.34 8.00
CA ASP A 150 23.28 2.79 8.38
C ASP A 150 22.63 2.01 7.23
N MET A 151 22.69 2.53 6.00
CA MET A 151 22.20 1.81 4.82
C MET A 151 22.97 0.52 4.59
N GLN A 152 24.30 0.52 4.76
CA GLN A 152 25.07 -0.73 4.68
C GLN A 152 24.59 -1.76 5.72
N THR A 153 24.32 -1.31 6.95
CA THR A 153 23.80 -2.17 8.03
C THR A 153 22.41 -2.72 7.71
N LEU A 154 21.50 -1.85 7.28
CA LEU A 154 20.12 -2.20 6.96
C LEU A 154 20.04 -3.16 5.76
N ILE A 155 20.73 -2.80 4.67
CA ILE A 155 20.74 -3.56 3.42
C ILE A 155 21.39 -4.95 3.60
N SER A 156 22.35 -5.08 4.50
CA SER A 156 22.96 -6.37 4.85
C SER A 156 22.01 -7.30 5.61
N ALA A 157 20.97 -6.76 6.26
CA ALA A 157 19.93 -7.56 6.92
C ALA A 157 18.83 -8.03 5.95
N TYR A 158 18.70 -7.39 4.78
CA TYR A 158 17.70 -7.77 3.78
C TYR A 158 17.95 -9.18 3.25
N SER A 159 16.90 -9.80 2.70
CA SER A 159 17.06 -11.05 1.97
C SER A 159 17.99 -10.84 0.76
N PRO A 160 18.82 -11.83 0.39
CA PRO A 160 19.82 -11.66 -0.67
C PRO A 160 19.26 -11.20 -2.02
N THR A 161 18.02 -11.61 -2.32
CA THR A 161 17.31 -11.28 -3.56
C THR A 161 16.33 -10.10 -3.42
N ALA A 162 16.19 -9.50 -2.23
CA ALA A 162 15.37 -8.32 -2.05
C ALA A 162 15.98 -7.13 -2.81
N PRO A 163 15.20 -6.31 -3.53
CA PRO A 163 15.70 -5.11 -4.18
C PRO A 163 16.17 -4.07 -3.15
N LEU A 164 16.95 -3.09 -3.60
CA LEU A 164 17.08 -1.82 -2.88
C LEU A 164 15.88 -0.97 -3.29
N ALA A 165 14.95 -0.75 -2.36
CA ALA A 165 13.72 -0.03 -2.64
C ALA A 165 13.80 1.40 -2.11
N PHE A 166 13.35 2.35 -2.92
CA PHE A 166 13.32 3.77 -2.57
C PHE A 166 12.22 4.50 -3.34
N ASP A 167 11.88 5.70 -2.86
CA ASP A 167 10.75 6.46 -3.40
C ASP A 167 11.23 7.74 -4.10
N PRO A 168 11.64 7.65 -5.39
CA PRO A 168 12.06 8.81 -6.17
C PRO A 168 10.88 9.55 -6.81
N TYR A 169 10.82 10.86 -6.57
CA TYR A 169 9.80 11.75 -7.14
C TYR A 169 10.39 12.91 -7.94
N PRO A 170 10.87 12.70 -9.18
CA PRO A 170 11.38 13.78 -10.04
C PRO A 170 10.42 14.95 -10.20
N PHE A 171 9.10 14.67 -10.18
CA PHE A 171 8.05 15.68 -10.20
C PHE A 171 8.17 16.69 -9.05
N GLN A 172 8.38 16.23 -7.80
CA GLN A 172 8.49 17.09 -6.62
C GLN A 172 9.74 17.98 -6.65
N TRP A 173 10.75 17.60 -7.44
CA TRP A 173 11.95 18.38 -7.74
C TRP A 173 11.84 19.28 -8.97
N GLY A 174 10.73 19.22 -9.71
CA GLY A 174 10.48 20.06 -10.87
C GLY A 174 11.32 19.70 -12.10
N VAL A 175 11.77 18.45 -12.21
CA VAL A 175 12.58 18.01 -13.36
C VAL A 175 11.72 18.07 -14.62
N SER A 176 12.19 18.82 -15.62
CA SER A 176 11.44 19.13 -16.84
C SER A 176 12.32 19.03 -18.08
N PRO A 177 11.80 18.58 -19.24
CA PRO A 177 10.44 18.07 -19.45
C PRO A 177 10.20 16.73 -18.73
N ALA A 178 8.93 16.32 -18.59
CA ALA A 178 8.55 15.09 -17.89
C ALA A 178 9.20 13.81 -18.46
N THR A 179 9.55 13.81 -19.75
CA THR A 179 10.34 12.73 -20.36
C THR A 179 11.77 12.66 -19.81
N ALA A 180 12.44 13.81 -19.69
CA ALA A 180 13.79 13.92 -19.15
C ALA A 180 13.84 13.72 -17.62
N ALA A 181 12.68 13.81 -16.95
CA ALA A 181 12.52 13.43 -15.54
C ALA A 181 12.66 11.91 -15.33
N VAL A 182 12.42 11.10 -16.37
CA VAL A 182 12.78 9.68 -16.37
C VAL A 182 14.22 9.51 -16.81
N TRP A 183 14.50 9.80 -18.09
CA TRP A 183 15.82 9.66 -18.70
C TRP A 183 15.90 10.35 -20.06
N THR A 184 17.11 10.59 -20.54
CA THR A 184 17.38 11.03 -21.91
C THR A 184 18.37 10.05 -22.57
N PRO A 185 17.94 9.23 -23.53
CA PRO A 185 18.83 8.30 -24.22
C PRO A 185 19.71 8.99 -25.28
N PRO A 186 20.89 8.44 -25.59
CA PRO A 186 21.51 7.30 -24.92
C PRO A 186 22.23 7.72 -23.63
N LEU A 187 22.18 6.87 -22.59
CA LEU A 187 22.81 7.12 -21.29
C LEU A 187 24.31 7.42 -21.41
N SER A 188 25.00 6.78 -22.35
CA SER A 188 26.46 6.83 -22.51
C SER A 188 27.00 8.16 -23.02
N SER A 189 26.18 9.01 -23.65
CA SER A 189 26.63 10.28 -24.21
C SER A 189 25.78 11.48 -23.79
N THR A 190 24.75 11.28 -22.97
CA THR A 190 23.87 12.34 -22.52
C THR A 190 23.89 12.42 -21.00
N THR A 191 24.29 13.56 -20.47
CA THR A 191 24.25 13.83 -19.02
C THR A 191 22.80 13.87 -18.55
N GLN A 192 22.44 12.94 -17.66
CA GLN A 192 21.11 12.89 -17.06
C GLN A 192 20.91 14.06 -16.09
N LEU A 193 19.68 14.60 -16.05
CA LEU A 193 19.33 15.71 -15.18
C LEU A 193 19.34 15.28 -13.71
N ILE A 194 19.85 16.14 -12.83
CA ILE A 194 19.79 15.92 -11.38
C ILE A 194 18.34 15.68 -10.95
N ASN A 195 18.13 14.71 -10.05
CA ASN A 195 16.82 14.24 -9.56
C ASN A 195 15.92 13.57 -10.62
N SER A 196 16.42 13.27 -11.83
CA SER A 196 15.74 12.34 -12.74
C SER A 196 15.92 10.90 -12.26
N LEU A 197 15.02 9.99 -12.67
CA LEU A 197 15.17 8.56 -12.31
C LEU A 197 16.52 8.01 -12.78
N ALA A 198 16.93 8.25 -14.02
CA ALA A 198 18.21 7.77 -14.50
C ALA A 198 19.39 8.34 -13.69
N TRP A 199 19.33 9.61 -13.27
CA TRP A 199 20.37 10.18 -12.42
C TRP A 199 20.40 9.53 -11.04
N ASP A 200 19.25 9.31 -10.39
CA ASP A 200 19.16 8.60 -9.12
C ASP A 200 19.78 7.19 -9.23
N TYR A 201 19.46 6.46 -10.30
CA TYR A 201 20.02 5.13 -10.56
C TYR A 201 21.54 5.17 -10.77
N ILE A 202 22.05 6.15 -11.52
CA ILE A 202 23.49 6.35 -11.73
C ILE A 202 24.20 6.61 -10.40
N GLN A 203 23.63 7.43 -9.51
CA GLN A 203 24.25 7.74 -8.22
C GLN A 203 24.32 6.52 -7.29
N VAL A 204 23.40 5.56 -7.42
CA VAL A 204 23.37 4.35 -6.58
C VAL A 204 24.20 3.22 -7.19
N VAL A 205 23.93 2.88 -8.45
CA VAL A 205 24.47 1.71 -9.16
C VAL A 205 25.83 2.00 -9.78
N GLY A 206 26.14 3.26 -10.05
CA GLY A 206 27.32 3.69 -10.80
C GLY A 206 27.07 3.73 -12.32
N SER A 207 28.08 4.23 -13.02
CA SER A 207 27.97 4.58 -14.45
C SER A 207 28.82 3.72 -15.38
N THR A 208 29.31 2.56 -14.92
CA THR A 208 30.21 1.70 -15.70
C THR A 208 29.45 0.66 -16.53
N THR A 209 28.43 0.03 -15.95
CA THR A 209 27.67 -1.05 -16.60
C THR A 209 26.16 -0.87 -16.34
N PRO A 210 25.40 -0.30 -17.28
CA PRO A 210 25.84 0.27 -18.55
C PRO A 210 26.61 1.59 -18.39
N PRO A 211 27.42 2.01 -19.40
CA PRO A 211 28.04 3.32 -19.43
C PRO A 211 26.99 4.45 -19.37
N ALA A 212 27.16 5.40 -18.45
CA ALA A 212 26.22 6.50 -18.26
C ALA A 212 26.89 7.83 -17.88
N LEU A 213 26.18 8.95 -18.07
CA LEU A 213 26.60 10.28 -17.62
C LEU A 213 25.54 10.92 -16.70
N PRO A 214 25.92 11.61 -15.60
CA PRO A 214 27.29 11.89 -15.18
C PRO A 214 28.03 10.63 -14.70
N THR A 215 29.36 10.66 -14.73
CA THR A 215 30.15 9.56 -14.19
C THR A 215 29.97 9.48 -12.68
N ALA A 216 29.66 8.29 -12.17
CA ALA A 216 29.49 8.04 -10.74
C ALA A 216 30.04 6.66 -10.38
N ASN A 217 30.62 6.57 -9.18
CA ASN A 217 30.95 5.29 -8.58
C ASN A 217 29.71 4.71 -7.89
N PRO A 218 29.53 3.39 -7.87
CA PRO A 218 28.46 2.77 -7.09
C PRO A 218 28.57 3.16 -5.61
N GLN A 219 27.43 3.28 -4.94
CA GLN A 219 27.40 3.46 -3.48
C GLN A 219 28.04 2.26 -2.78
N PRO A 220 28.70 2.45 -1.63
CA PRO A 220 29.45 1.38 -0.96
C PRO A 220 28.57 0.23 -0.44
N PHE A 221 27.27 0.47 -0.27
CA PHE A 221 26.29 -0.56 0.10
C PHE A 221 25.63 -1.25 -1.10
N TYR A 222 25.92 -0.82 -2.34
CA TYR A 222 25.35 -1.42 -3.53
C TYR A 222 26.15 -2.66 -3.97
N THR A 223 25.44 -3.79 -4.11
CA THR A 223 25.99 -5.01 -4.69
C THR A 223 25.60 -5.10 -6.15
N ALA A 224 26.59 -5.27 -7.04
CA ALA A 224 26.38 -5.36 -8.48
C ALA A 224 25.33 -6.42 -8.85
N GLY A 225 24.41 -6.05 -9.75
CA GLY A 225 23.32 -6.92 -10.20
C GLY A 225 22.08 -6.88 -9.33
N ARG A 226 22.13 -6.29 -8.13
CA ARG A 226 20.94 -6.08 -7.29
C ARG A 226 19.99 -5.11 -7.98
N VAL A 227 18.70 -5.44 -7.98
CA VAL A 227 17.63 -4.58 -8.50
C VAL A 227 17.56 -3.33 -7.64
N LEU A 228 17.54 -2.15 -8.28
CA LEU A 228 17.11 -0.93 -7.65
C LEU A 228 15.65 -0.70 -8.05
N LEU A 229 14.76 -0.61 -7.05
CA LEU A 229 13.31 -0.55 -7.20
C LEU A 229 12.82 0.84 -6.80
N SER A 230 12.27 1.59 -7.76
CA SER A 230 11.41 2.74 -7.43
C SER A 230 10.12 2.19 -6.83
N ALA A 231 10.07 2.09 -5.50
CA ALA A 231 8.96 1.51 -4.77
C ALA A 231 7.73 2.42 -4.80
N GLU A 232 7.95 3.71 -5.00
CA GLU A 232 6.99 4.68 -5.48
C GLU A 232 7.66 5.65 -6.44
N THR A 233 6.96 5.98 -7.52
CA THR A 233 7.32 7.12 -8.35
C THR A 233 6.13 7.56 -9.17
N GLY A 234 5.93 8.86 -9.33
CA GLY A 234 4.74 9.37 -9.99
C GLY A 234 4.80 10.83 -10.37
N TRP A 235 3.73 11.26 -11.04
CA TRP A 235 3.55 12.63 -11.49
C TRP A 235 2.09 13.04 -11.28
N ALA A 236 1.83 14.03 -10.42
CA ALA A 236 0.47 14.48 -10.16
C ALA A 236 -0.16 15.11 -11.41
N THR A 237 -1.43 14.83 -11.67
CA THR A 237 -2.12 15.33 -12.86
C THR A 237 -2.76 16.70 -12.67
N SER A 238 -2.87 17.16 -11.44
CA SER A 238 -3.59 18.37 -11.03
C SER A 238 -3.17 18.77 -9.60
N GLY A 239 -3.74 19.87 -9.10
CA GLY A 239 -3.57 20.30 -7.72
C GLY A 239 -2.44 21.32 -7.51
N THR A 240 -2.45 21.96 -6.35
CA THR A 240 -1.40 22.89 -5.92
C THR A 240 -0.21 22.11 -5.38
N THR A 241 0.98 22.67 -5.59
CA THR A 241 2.25 22.02 -5.24
C THR A 241 2.92 22.66 -4.04
N THR A 242 2.24 23.57 -3.33
CA THR A 242 2.77 24.32 -2.19
C THR A 242 3.38 23.39 -1.15
N GLY A 243 4.70 23.48 -0.94
CA GLY A 243 5.45 22.61 -0.03
C GLY A 243 6.45 21.70 -0.73
N TYR A 244 6.30 21.48 -2.05
CA TYR A 244 7.31 20.77 -2.84
C TYR A 244 8.54 21.64 -3.14
N ALA A 245 9.69 20.97 -3.31
CA ALA A 245 10.99 21.61 -3.55
C ALA A 245 11.02 22.41 -4.86
N CYS A 246 10.31 21.95 -5.89
CA CYS A 246 10.21 22.61 -7.19
C CYS A 246 9.80 24.10 -7.09
N ASN A 247 8.97 24.51 -6.12
CA ASN A 247 8.42 25.87 -6.07
C ASN A 247 9.49 26.99 -5.91
N SER A 248 10.75 26.63 -5.70
CA SER A 248 11.91 27.52 -5.82
C SER A 248 12.97 26.84 -6.71
N PRO A 249 13.10 27.14 -8.01
CA PRO A 249 12.81 28.45 -8.64
C PRO A 249 11.52 28.56 -9.50
N GLY A 250 10.69 27.52 -9.65
CA GLY A 250 9.49 27.61 -10.48
C GLY A 250 8.58 26.39 -10.35
N PRO A 251 7.25 26.54 -10.42
CA PRO A 251 6.35 25.53 -9.89
C PRO A 251 6.51 24.19 -10.61
N CYS A 252 6.30 23.12 -9.86
CA CYS A 252 5.97 21.82 -10.41
C CYS A 252 4.86 21.99 -11.47
N ALA A 253 4.86 21.13 -12.49
CA ALA A 253 3.91 21.23 -13.61
C ALA A 253 2.93 20.03 -13.60
N PRO A 254 1.97 19.98 -12.66
CA PRO A 254 0.98 18.92 -12.63
C PRO A 254 0.07 19.03 -13.86
N SER A 255 -0.04 17.96 -14.63
CA SER A 255 -0.98 17.85 -15.75
C SER A 255 -1.08 16.40 -16.21
N VAL A 256 -2.23 16.01 -16.76
CA VAL A 256 -2.39 14.69 -17.40
C VAL A 256 -1.37 14.49 -18.52
N ALA A 257 -1.06 15.55 -19.29
CA ALA A 257 -0.10 15.47 -20.39
C ALA A 257 1.33 15.15 -19.90
N ASN A 258 1.81 15.84 -18.85
CA ASN A 258 3.13 15.57 -18.29
C ASN A 258 3.19 14.20 -17.61
N ALA A 259 2.15 13.80 -16.88
CA ALA A 259 2.08 12.48 -16.28
C ALA A 259 2.10 11.37 -17.35
N SER A 260 1.39 11.57 -18.46
CA SER A 260 1.40 10.61 -19.58
C SER A 260 2.78 10.51 -20.21
N ALA A 261 3.43 11.65 -20.47
CA ALA A 261 4.80 11.66 -21.00
C ALA A 261 5.81 10.99 -20.05
N TYR A 262 5.66 11.18 -18.73
CA TYR A 262 6.46 10.52 -17.71
C TYR A 262 6.29 9.00 -17.76
N PHE A 263 5.07 8.49 -17.62
CA PHE A 263 4.81 7.06 -17.57
C PHE A 263 5.06 6.33 -18.90
N GLN A 264 4.81 6.99 -20.04
CA GLN A 264 5.18 6.44 -21.34
C GLN A 264 6.69 6.23 -21.46
N THR A 265 7.47 7.22 -21.02
CA THR A 265 8.94 7.14 -21.01
C THR A 265 9.45 6.09 -20.02
N LEU A 266 8.71 5.88 -18.93
CA LEU A 266 9.07 4.96 -17.87
C LEU A 266 8.85 3.48 -18.25
N TYR A 267 7.63 3.11 -18.66
CA TYR A 267 7.24 1.69 -18.75
C TYR A 267 6.23 1.29 -19.84
N GLN A 268 5.95 2.14 -20.84
CA GLN A 268 4.95 1.79 -21.86
C GLN A 268 5.26 0.46 -22.57
N LEU A 269 4.27 -0.43 -22.69
CA LEU A 269 4.45 -1.72 -23.34
C LEU A 269 4.70 -1.57 -24.85
N GLY A 270 5.61 -2.39 -25.38
CA GLY A 270 5.90 -2.45 -26.82
C GLY A 270 6.69 -1.26 -27.37
N THR A 271 7.26 -0.42 -26.50
CA THR A 271 8.11 0.72 -26.88
C THR A 271 9.48 0.65 -26.22
N SER A 272 10.45 1.43 -26.74
CA SER A 272 11.70 1.67 -26.02
C SER A 272 11.42 2.64 -24.87
N ASN A 273 11.56 2.14 -23.64
CA ASN A 273 11.34 2.89 -22.41
C ASN A 273 12.49 2.64 -21.41
N PHE A 274 12.53 3.39 -20.31
CA PHE A 274 13.62 3.29 -19.34
C PHE A 274 13.74 1.90 -18.71
N VAL A 275 12.62 1.31 -18.27
CA VAL A 275 12.62 -0.01 -17.62
C VAL A 275 13.15 -1.11 -18.54
N GLN A 276 12.80 -1.06 -19.84
CA GLN A 276 13.17 -2.11 -20.80
C GLN A 276 14.53 -1.88 -21.46
N THR A 277 14.93 -0.62 -21.69
CA THR A 277 16.03 -0.30 -22.61
C THR A 277 17.19 0.50 -21.99
N SER A 278 17.10 0.87 -20.72
CA SER A 278 18.21 1.54 -20.03
C SER A 278 19.44 0.65 -19.85
N GLY A 279 19.25 -0.67 -19.74
CA GLY A 279 20.32 -1.62 -19.40
C GLY A 279 20.62 -1.72 -17.90
N TYR A 280 19.99 -0.89 -17.07
CA TYR A 280 20.02 -1.05 -15.62
C TYR A 280 19.05 -2.14 -15.15
N ASN A 281 19.32 -2.75 -14.00
CA ASN A 281 18.38 -3.67 -13.35
C ASN A 281 17.35 -2.87 -12.53
N VAL A 282 16.28 -2.45 -13.20
CA VAL A 282 15.27 -1.51 -12.70
C VAL A 282 13.96 -2.24 -12.38
N GLY A 283 13.43 -2.00 -11.19
CA GLY A 283 12.02 -2.24 -10.88
C GLY A 283 11.28 -0.93 -10.65
N VAL A 284 9.99 -0.87 -11.00
CA VAL A 284 9.15 0.32 -10.81
C VAL A 284 7.76 -0.08 -10.31
N LEU A 285 7.29 0.62 -9.30
CA LEU A 285 5.89 0.65 -8.87
C LEU A 285 5.37 2.07 -9.10
N ALA A 286 4.37 2.19 -9.97
CA ALA A 286 3.77 3.48 -10.31
C ALA A 286 2.92 4.00 -9.15
N PHE A 287 3.22 5.20 -8.67
CA PHE A 287 2.46 5.90 -7.65
C PHE A 287 1.48 6.88 -8.33
N GLU A 288 0.17 6.71 -8.19
CA GLU A 288 -0.52 5.57 -7.56
C GLU A 288 -1.76 5.15 -8.34
N ALA A 289 -2.37 4.04 -7.96
CA ALA A 289 -3.48 3.47 -8.73
C ALA A 289 -4.65 4.45 -8.89
N TYR A 290 -5.08 5.10 -7.82
CA TYR A 290 -6.28 5.96 -7.82
C TYR A 290 -5.99 7.28 -7.13
N ASP A 291 -6.70 8.33 -7.53
CA ASP A 291 -6.70 9.57 -6.78
C ASP A 291 -7.19 9.33 -5.34
N GLU A 292 -6.53 9.95 -4.37
CA GLU A 292 -6.85 9.87 -2.95
C GLU A 292 -7.35 11.24 -2.43
N PRO A 293 -8.64 11.60 -2.59
CA PRO A 293 -9.15 12.92 -2.21
C PRO A 293 -9.00 13.28 -0.74
N ALA A 294 -8.87 12.27 0.12
CA ALA A 294 -8.69 12.46 1.56
C ALA A 294 -7.22 12.66 1.98
N LYS A 295 -6.27 12.54 1.05
CA LYS A 295 -4.84 12.66 1.36
C LYS A 295 -4.50 14.09 1.78
N GLY A 296 -3.80 14.19 2.91
CA GLY A 296 -3.32 15.46 3.45
C GLY A 296 -2.16 16.03 2.65
N GLY A 297 -1.79 17.29 2.94
CA GLY A 297 -0.67 17.97 2.29
C GLY A 297 -1.09 18.83 1.09
N PRO A 298 -0.16 19.11 0.15
CA PRO A 298 -0.46 19.85 -1.07
C PRO A 298 -1.56 19.15 -1.87
N ALA A 299 -2.45 19.89 -2.55
CA ALA A 299 -3.55 19.27 -3.29
C ALA A 299 -3.08 18.35 -4.44
N ALA A 300 -1.82 18.47 -4.89
CA ALA A 300 -1.20 17.52 -5.81
C ALA A 300 -1.14 16.09 -5.25
N GLU A 301 -1.02 15.90 -3.92
CA GLU A 301 -1.04 14.58 -3.27
C GLU A 301 -2.34 13.82 -3.55
N GLN A 302 -3.45 14.53 -3.73
CA GLN A 302 -4.76 13.94 -4.01
C GLN A 302 -4.92 13.53 -5.48
N ASN A 303 -3.91 13.78 -6.32
CA ASN A 303 -4.01 13.75 -7.78
C ASN A 303 -2.90 12.92 -8.47
N TYR A 304 -2.21 12.03 -7.75
CA TYR A 304 -1.23 11.09 -8.31
C TYR A 304 -1.86 9.87 -9.00
N GLY A 305 -3.18 9.68 -8.87
CA GLY A 305 -3.89 8.56 -9.45
C GLY A 305 -3.70 8.46 -10.96
N LEU A 306 -3.41 7.25 -11.45
CA LEU A 306 -3.51 6.91 -12.87
C LEU A 306 -4.99 6.82 -13.30
N PHE A 307 -5.83 6.44 -12.35
CA PHE A 307 -7.28 6.45 -12.42
C PHE A 307 -7.84 7.50 -11.45
N ASP A 308 -8.99 8.07 -11.76
CA ASP A 308 -9.71 8.90 -10.80
C ASP A 308 -10.41 8.04 -9.74
N SER A 309 -11.01 8.69 -8.74
CA SER A 309 -11.79 8.02 -7.70
C SER A 309 -13.04 7.31 -8.25
N GLY A 310 -13.43 7.55 -9.50
CA GLY A 310 -14.49 6.86 -10.22
C GLY A 310 -14.01 5.65 -11.02
N CYS A 311 -12.76 5.18 -10.82
CA CYS A 311 -12.15 4.09 -11.59
C CYS A 311 -11.96 4.40 -13.09
N THR A 312 -12.01 5.67 -13.50
CA THR A 312 -11.79 6.08 -14.89
C THR A 312 -10.33 6.43 -15.08
N GLN A 313 -9.68 5.85 -16.08
CA GLN A 313 -8.30 6.24 -16.43
C GLN A 313 -8.27 7.72 -16.82
N LYS A 314 -7.36 8.51 -16.25
CA LYS A 314 -7.36 9.98 -16.41
C LYS A 314 -6.82 10.46 -17.76
N GLY A 315 -6.15 9.59 -18.50
CA GLY A 315 -5.62 9.87 -19.84
C GLY A 315 -4.88 8.68 -20.45
N ALA A 316 -4.85 8.63 -21.78
CA ALA A 316 -4.04 7.65 -22.51
C ALA A 316 -2.55 7.84 -22.18
N GLY A 317 -1.81 6.76 -21.99
CA GLY A 317 -0.37 6.79 -21.66
C GLY A 317 -0.04 6.87 -20.17
N LEU A 318 -1.03 6.98 -19.28
CA LEU A 318 -0.81 6.89 -17.83
C LEU A 318 -0.53 5.47 -17.33
N VAL A 319 -0.93 4.44 -18.09
CA VAL A 319 -0.79 3.03 -17.70
C VAL A 319 0.00 2.28 -18.79
N PRO A 320 0.58 1.10 -18.49
CA PRO A 320 1.44 0.38 -19.44
C PRO A 320 0.78 0.10 -20.78
N ASN A 321 -0.52 -0.20 -20.77
CA ASN A 321 -1.33 -0.22 -21.99
C ASN A 321 -1.72 1.21 -22.40
N ASN A 322 -1.19 1.69 -23.52
CA ASN A 322 -1.34 3.08 -23.96
C ASN A 322 -2.76 3.45 -24.46
N THR A 323 -3.71 2.52 -24.44
CA THR A 323 -5.12 2.82 -24.73
C THR A 323 -5.90 3.08 -23.45
N MET A 324 -6.97 3.88 -23.53
CA MET A 324 -7.93 4.00 -22.42
C MET A 324 -8.49 2.62 -22.09
N VAL A 325 -8.29 2.16 -20.86
CA VAL A 325 -8.84 0.90 -20.39
C VAL A 325 -10.04 1.15 -19.49
N SER A 326 -11.12 0.41 -19.73
CA SER A 326 -12.28 0.35 -18.85
C SER A 326 -12.47 -1.07 -18.38
N ALA A 327 -12.59 -1.28 -17.08
CA ALA A 327 -13.02 -2.57 -16.52
C ALA A 327 -14.41 -2.38 -15.93
N THR A 328 -15.40 -3.13 -16.42
CA THR A 328 -16.79 -3.08 -15.94
C THR A 328 -16.93 -3.43 -14.45
N GLY A 329 -15.93 -4.08 -13.85
CA GLY A 329 -15.87 -4.39 -12.42
C GLY A 329 -15.23 -3.32 -11.53
N CYS A 330 -14.67 -2.23 -12.09
CA CYS A 330 -14.09 -1.14 -11.31
C CYS A 330 -15.14 -0.04 -11.18
N GLN A 331 -15.60 0.24 -9.96
CA GLN A 331 -16.78 1.09 -9.74
C GLN A 331 -16.47 2.38 -8.98
N GLY A 332 -15.18 2.69 -8.84
CA GLY A 332 -14.67 3.80 -8.06
C GLY A 332 -14.73 3.55 -6.56
N PHE A 333 -14.02 4.39 -5.81
CA PHE A 333 -14.16 4.54 -4.37
C PHE A 333 -14.73 5.93 -4.13
N THR A 334 -16.02 6.10 -4.38
CA THR A 334 -16.71 7.36 -4.09
C THR A 334 -17.18 7.37 -2.65
N ASN A 335 -16.64 8.24 -1.79
CA ASN A 335 -17.17 8.55 -0.44
C ASN A 335 -17.59 7.33 0.40
N GLY A 336 -16.76 6.29 0.45
CA GLY A 336 -16.97 5.16 1.34
C GLY A 336 -16.46 5.43 2.77
N THR A 337 -16.99 4.70 3.74
CA THR A 337 -16.50 4.71 5.13
C THR A 337 -16.32 3.27 5.60
N LEU A 338 -15.31 3.03 6.44
CA LEU A 338 -15.12 1.72 7.05
C LEU A 338 -16.21 1.47 8.10
N LEU A 339 -17.00 0.42 7.87
CA LEU A 339 -17.93 -0.15 8.82
C LEU A 339 -17.24 -1.26 9.58
N THR A 340 -17.30 -1.21 10.91
CA THR A 340 -16.96 -2.36 11.74
C THR A 340 -18.22 -2.92 12.39
N ILE A 341 -18.38 -4.23 12.28
CA ILE A 341 -19.49 -4.95 12.92
C ILE A 341 -18.92 -5.62 14.16
N PHE A 342 -19.22 -5.08 15.33
CA PHE A 342 -18.74 -5.63 16.60
C PHE A 342 -19.84 -6.44 17.28
N GLY A 343 -19.48 -7.57 17.89
CA GLY A 343 -20.35 -8.36 18.75
C GLY A 343 -20.00 -8.19 20.23
N THR A 344 -20.96 -7.82 21.08
CA THR A 344 -20.95 -8.19 22.50
C THR A 344 -21.53 -9.60 22.62
N THR A 345 -20.67 -10.62 22.54
CA THR A 345 -21.15 -12.02 22.57
C THR A 345 -21.06 -12.64 23.97
N PRO A 346 -22.12 -13.32 24.44
CA PRO A 346 -22.02 -14.37 25.47
C PRO A 346 -21.08 -15.51 25.00
N PRO A 347 -20.50 -16.30 25.93
CA PRO A 347 -19.39 -17.24 25.68
C PRO A 347 -19.67 -18.46 24.77
N SER A 348 -20.80 -18.51 24.04
CA SER A 348 -21.23 -19.68 23.28
C SER A 348 -21.91 -19.39 21.94
N GLN A 349 -21.62 -18.26 21.29
CA GLN A 349 -22.24 -17.93 20.00
C GLN A 349 -21.56 -18.65 18.80
N PRO A 350 -22.34 -19.24 17.88
CA PRO A 350 -21.87 -19.83 16.63
C PRO A 350 -21.43 -18.76 15.63
N SER A 351 -20.78 -19.18 14.53
CA SER A 351 -20.38 -18.28 13.45
C SER A 351 -21.58 -17.54 12.85
N PHE A 352 -21.34 -16.34 12.35
CA PHE A 352 -22.34 -15.55 11.63
C PHE A 352 -21.76 -15.07 10.29
N MET A 353 -22.63 -14.63 9.40
CA MET A 353 -22.30 -14.22 8.05
C MET A 353 -22.72 -12.76 7.86
N VAL A 354 -21.80 -11.94 7.39
CA VAL A 354 -22.06 -10.57 6.94
C VAL A 354 -22.17 -10.59 5.43
N GLN A 355 -23.25 -10.03 4.91
CA GLN A 355 -23.47 -9.84 3.48
C GLN A 355 -23.81 -8.36 3.23
N ILE A 356 -23.07 -7.70 2.35
CA ILE A 356 -23.28 -6.31 1.98
C ILE A 356 -23.56 -6.25 0.48
N THR A 357 -24.74 -5.79 0.11
CA THR A 357 -25.23 -5.70 -1.27
C THR A 357 -25.57 -4.26 -1.63
N TYR A 358 -25.61 -3.95 -2.92
CA TYR A 358 -25.88 -2.61 -3.43
C TYR A 358 -27.01 -2.67 -4.48
N PRO A 359 -28.06 -1.81 -4.39
CA PRO A 359 -29.26 -1.91 -5.23
C PRO A 359 -29.01 -1.87 -6.74
N SER A 360 -27.97 -1.18 -7.17
CA SER A 360 -27.61 -0.92 -8.57
C SER A 360 -26.45 -1.81 -9.05
N GLY A 361 -25.97 -2.74 -8.22
CA GLY A 361 -24.74 -3.49 -8.47
C GLY A 361 -23.51 -2.59 -8.63
N GLN A 362 -23.60 -1.30 -8.23
CA GLN A 362 -22.55 -0.28 -8.35
C GLN A 362 -21.36 -0.48 -7.42
N HIS A 363 -21.43 -1.42 -6.47
CA HIS A 363 -20.27 -1.86 -5.69
C HIS A 363 -20.30 -3.39 -5.57
N PRO A 364 -19.13 -4.06 -5.42
CA PRO A 364 -19.07 -5.51 -5.27
C PRO A 364 -19.87 -5.96 -4.05
N THR A 365 -20.55 -7.10 -4.18
CA THR A 365 -21.22 -7.73 -3.03
C THR A 365 -20.17 -8.32 -2.12
N ILE A 366 -20.15 -7.90 -0.86
CA ILE A 366 -19.28 -8.48 0.16
C ILE A 366 -20.04 -9.62 0.83
N LYS A 367 -19.37 -10.76 1.01
CA LYS A 367 -19.89 -11.89 1.79
C LYS A 367 -18.76 -12.45 2.63
N ALA A 368 -18.83 -12.26 3.95
CA ALA A 368 -17.82 -12.69 4.90
C ALA A 368 -18.44 -13.57 5.99
N THR A 369 -17.82 -14.71 6.27
CA THR A 369 -18.18 -15.54 7.43
C THR A 369 -17.30 -15.13 8.60
N ILE A 370 -17.93 -14.73 9.70
CA ILE A 370 -17.26 -14.37 10.94
C ILE A 370 -17.28 -15.61 11.85
N PRO A 371 -16.11 -16.19 12.18
CA PRO A 371 -16.03 -17.42 12.93
C PRO A 371 -16.58 -17.26 14.36
N ALA A 372 -17.05 -18.38 14.93
CA ALA A 372 -17.43 -18.44 16.33
C ALA A 372 -16.19 -18.18 17.21
N ASN A 373 -16.30 -17.27 18.18
CA ASN A 373 -15.24 -17.10 19.17
C ASN A 373 -15.57 -17.89 20.42
N SER A 374 -14.95 -19.07 20.58
CA SER A 374 -15.09 -19.89 21.78
C SER A 374 -14.12 -19.40 22.86
N GLY A 375 -14.56 -18.46 23.70
CA GLY A 375 -13.82 -17.96 24.86
C GLY A 375 -14.74 -17.74 26.06
N LEU A 376 -14.32 -18.16 27.26
CA LEU A 376 -15.10 -18.10 28.50
C LEU A 376 -15.21 -16.68 29.11
N SER A 377 -14.65 -15.65 28.46
CA SER A 377 -14.73 -14.26 28.88
C SER A 377 -14.72 -13.34 27.65
N PRO A 378 -15.73 -12.47 27.44
CA PRO A 378 -15.76 -11.57 26.30
C PRO A 378 -14.80 -10.40 26.54
N ALA A 379 -13.52 -10.60 26.28
CA ALA A 379 -12.66 -9.48 25.95
C ALA A 379 -12.95 -9.13 24.49
N ILE A 380 -13.80 -8.13 24.24
CA ILE A 380 -14.08 -7.61 22.88
C ILE A 380 -12.75 -7.26 22.17
N ASN A 381 -11.74 -6.91 22.95
CA ASN A 381 -10.36 -6.57 22.56
C ASN A 381 -9.53 -7.78 22.11
N SER A 382 -9.92 -9.02 22.44
CA SER A 382 -9.25 -10.26 22.03
C SER A 382 -9.86 -10.90 20.78
N VAL A 383 -10.97 -10.36 20.27
CA VAL A 383 -11.47 -10.68 18.93
C VAL A 383 -10.86 -9.66 18.00
N THR A 384 -9.64 -9.94 17.57
CA THR A 384 -8.85 -9.02 16.78
C THR A 384 -8.23 -9.84 15.63
N PRO A 385 -8.56 -9.51 14.36
CA PRO A 385 -9.26 -8.30 13.90
C PRO A 385 -10.75 -8.56 13.78
N TRP A 386 -11.57 -7.59 14.20
CA TRP A 386 -12.94 -7.54 13.69
C TRP A 386 -12.88 -7.12 12.22
N PRO A 387 -13.59 -7.80 11.32
CA PRO A 387 -13.58 -7.44 9.91
C PRO A 387 -14.16 -6.04 9.73
N GLN A 388 -13.43 -5.22 9.00
CA GLN A 388 -13.85 -3.90 8.55
C GLN A 388 -14.32 -4.01 7.11
N PHE A 389 -15.42 -3.36 6.80
CA PHE A 389 -16.03 -3.36 5.49
C PHE A 389 -16.10 -1.94 4.97
N LEU A 390 -15.52 -1.69 3.79
CA LEU A 390 -15.77 -0.42 3.12
C LEU A 390 -17.23 -0.41 2.64
N VAL A 391 -18.03 0.49 3.21
CA VAL A 391 -19.45 0.66 2.85
C VAL A 391 -19.68 1.99 2.15
N TYR A 392 -20.60 1.99 1.19
CA TYR A 392 -21.04 3.18 0.47
C TYR A 392 -22.51 3.48 0.77
N GLN A 393 -22.93 4.71 0.47
CA GLN A 393 -24.33 5.09 0.59
C GLN A 393 -25.22 4.14 -0.23
N GLY A 394 -26.31 3.67 0.36
CA GLY A 394 -27.23 2.70 -0.21
C GLY A 394 -26.86 1.24 0.06
N ALA A 395 -25.74 0.94 0.73
CA ALA A 395 -25.36 -0.43 1.08
C ALA A 395 -26.46 -1.10 1.93
N GLN A 396 -26.99 -2.23 1.48
CA GLN A 396 -27.83 -3.10 2.28
C GLN A 396 -26.92 -4.09 3.03
N ILE A 397 -26.90 -3.99 4.35
CA ILE A 397 -26.03 -4.78 5.22
C ILE A 397 -26.90 -5.81 5.93
N THR A 398 -26.60 -7.08 5.70
CA THR A 398 -27.28 -8.23 6.28
C THR A 398 -26.31 -8.99 7.16
N VAL A 399 -26.70 -9.29 8.40
CA VAL A 399 -25.98 -10.19 9.30
C VAL A 399 -26.87 -11.38 9.61
N SER A 400 -26.40 -12.60 9.37
CA SER A 400 -27.16 -13.83 9.58
C SER A 400 -26.38 -14.90 10.34
N SER A 401 -27.06 -15.71 11.14
CA SER A 401 -26.46 -16.88 11.79
C SER A 401 -27.06 -18.15 11.22
N ALA A 402 -26.23 -19.02 10.65
CA ALA A 402 -26.68 -20.31 10.13
C ALA A 402 -27.20 -21.24 11.24
N ALA A 403 -26.67 -21.08 12.46
CA ALA A 403 -27.03 -21.94 13.59
C ALA A 403 -28.36 -21.56 14.25
N SER A 404 -28.70 -20.27 14.34
CA SER A 404 -30.00 -19.82 14.87
C SER A 404 -31.05 -19.57 13.78
N GLY A 405 -30.64 -19.47 12.51
CA GLY A 405 -31.51 -19.08 11.40
C GLY A 405 -31.91 -17.59 11.43
N GLN A 406 -31.36 -16.82 12.37
CA GLN A 406 -31.66 -15.39 12.49
C GLN A 406 -30.98 -14.60 11.39
N SER A 407 -31.65 -13.60 10.85
CA SER A 407 -31.09 -12.66 9.88
C SER A 407 -31.60 -11.25 10.13
N CYS A 408 -30.69 -10.29 10.26
CA CYS A 408 -30.99 -8.89 10.46
C CYS A 408 -30.41 -8.06 9.31
N THR A 409 -31.18 -7.09 8.81
CA THR A 409 -30.81 -6.25 7.67
C THR A 409 -30.97 -4.77 8.01
N THR A 410 -30.04 -3.92 7.59
CA THR A 410 -30.16 -2.46 7.56
C THR A 410 -29.69 -1.91 6.22
N THR A 411 -29.80 -0.60 6.03
CA THR A 411 -29.26 0.13 4.89
C THR A 411 -28.41 1.31 5.38
N ALA A 412 -27.22 1.50 4.82
CA ALA A 412 -26.43 2.73 5.03
C ALA A 412 -27.09 3.87 4.24
N THR A 413 -27.90 4.70 4.88
CA THR A 413 -28.70 5.75 4.21
C THR A 413 -27.88 6.98 3.84
N ALA A 414 -26.78 7.23 4.55
CA ALA A 414 -25.79 8.24 4.21
C ALA A 414 -24.40 7.77 4.64
N VAL A 415 -23.38 8.10 3.85
CA VAL A 415 -21.97 7.78 4.13
C VAL A 415 -21.11 8.98 3.77
N THR A 416 -20.23 9.41 4.68
CA THR A 416 -19.31 10.53 4.48
C THR A 416 -17.87 10.08 4.77
N ALA A 417 -16.94 10.37 3.85
CA ALA A 417 -15.54 9.99 4.02
C ALA A 417 -14.75 10.92 4.96
N SER A 418 -15.18 12.17 5.13
CA SER A 418 -14.52 13.14 6.04
C SER A 418 -15.53 14.19 6.55
N PRO A 419 -15.80 14.26 7.88
CA PRO A 419 -15.45 13.23 8.86
C PRO A 419 -16.07 11.88 8.48
N SER A 420 -15.33 10.80 8.72
CA SER A 420 -15.81 9.43 8.49
C SER A 420 -17.10 9.20 9.26
N SER A 421 -18.22 8.96 8.60
CA SER A 421 -19.50 8.69 9.25
C SER A 421 -20.42 7.83 8.40
N ILE A 422 -21.18 6.95 9.06
CA ILE A 422 -22.22 6.12 8.45
C ILE A 422 -23.52 6.34 9.20
N THR A 423 -24.56 6.73 8.48
CA THR A 423 -25.93 6.77 9.00
C THR A 423 -26.67 5.52 8.55
N PHE A 424 -27.28 4.80 9.49
CA PHE A 424 -28.06 3.59 9.21
C PHE A 424 -29.56 3.87 9.21
N GLY A 425 -30.28 3.16 8.35
CA GLY A 425 -31.72 3.06 8.39
C GLY A 425 -32.21 2.08 9.48
N PRO A 426 -33.54 1.86 9.55
CA PRO A 426 -34.12 0.90 10.49
C PRO A 426 -33.57 -0.51 10.30
N VAL A 427 -33.30 -1.21 11.39
CA VAL A 427 -32.90 -2.63 11.38
C VAL A 427 -34.15 -3.51 11.36
N THR A 428 -34.21 -4.46 10.42
CA THR A 428 -35.28 -5.47 10.33
C THR A 428 -34.69 -6.85 10.57
N CYS A 429 -35.22 -7.61 11.54
CA CYS A 429 -34.76 -8.97 11.85
C CYS A 429 -35.84 -10.02 11.60
N GLN A 430 -35.44 -11.16 11.05
CA GLN A 430 -36.24 -12.37 10.92
C GLN A 430 -35.75 -13.43 11.92
N ASN A 431 -36.70 -14.12 12.55
CA ASN A 431 -36.49 -15.29 13.43
C ASN A 431 -35.48 -15.09 14.58
N PRO A 432 -35.86 -14.47 15.72
CA PRO A 432 -37.15 -13.85 16.04
C PRO A 432 -37.22 -12.33 15.69
N PRO A 433 -38.43 -11.75 15.60
CA PRO A 433 -38.63 -10.29 15.42
C PRO A 433 -38.07 -9.50 16.61
N PRO A 434 -37.65 -8.23 16.44
CA PRO A 434 -36.78 -7.57 17.40
C PRO A 434 -37.48 -7.25 18.73
N SER A 435 -36.86 -7.62 19.85
CA SER A 435 -37.00 -6.89 21.11
C SER A 435 -36.10 -5.65 21.03
N SER A 436 -36.70 -4.47 21.12
CA SER A 436 -36.06 -3.15 21.19
C SER A 436 -34.62 -3.15 21.74
N MET A 437 -33.64 -2.85 20.89
CA MET A 437 -32.41 -2.10 21.18
C MET A 437 -31.55 -2.07 19.90
N GLY A 438 -30.69 -1.06 19.77
CA GLY A 438 -29.73 -0.85 18.66
C GLY A 438 -28.63 -1.90 18.53
N CYS A 439 -28.98 -3.17 18.70
CA CYS A 439 -28.16 -4.34 18.44
C CYS A 439 -28.83 -5.13 17.30
N PHE A 440 -28.06 -5.48 16.27
CA PHE A 440 -28.40 -6.62 15.43
C PHE A 440 -28.59 -7.80 16.38
N GLY A 441 -29.75 -8.46 16.34
CA GLY A 441 -30.32 -9.34 17.37
C GLY A 441 -29.55 -10.60 17.79
N LEU A 442 -28.21 -10.60 17.67
CA LEU A 442 -27.23 -11.60 18.07
C LEU A 442 -26.22 -11.04 19.09
N GLY A 443 -26.48 -9.86 19.66
CA GLY A 443 -25.50 -9.12 20.47
C GLY A 443 -24.53 -8.29 19.62
N CYS A 444 -24.83 -8.00 18.35
CA CYS A 444 -23.94 -7.21 17.50
C CYS A 444 -24.32 -5.72 17.49
N GLN A 445 -23.37 -4.83 17.78
CA GLN A 445 -23.47 -3.39 17.55
C GLN A 445 -22.76 -3.03 16.24
N LEU A 446 -23.44 -2.29 15.37
CA LEU A 446 -22.74 -1.56 14.32
C LEU A 446 -22.14 -0.33 14.97
N SER A 447 -20.83 -0.16 14.90
CA SER A 447 -20.21 1.11 15.24
C SER A 447 -19.33 1.57 14.09
N ASN A 448 -19.36 2.88 13.89
CA ASN A 448 -18.29 3.55 13.18
C ASN A 448 -17.05 3.49 14.10
N PRO A 449 -15.91 2.96 13.65
CA PRO A 449 -14.69 2.93 14.46
C PRO A 449 -14.07 4.31 14.67
N PHE A 450 -14.63 5.37 14.06
CA PHE A 450 -14.17 6.76 14.10
C PHE A 450 -15.21 7.72 14.66
#